data_AF-A0A2E9F8M5-F1
#
_entry.id   AF-A0A2E9F8M5-F1
#
_cell.length_a   1.000
_cell.length_b   1.000
_cell.length_c   1.000
_cell.angle_alpha   90.00
_cell.angle_beta   90.00
_cell.angle_gamma   90.00
#
_symmetry.space_group_name_H-M   'P 1'
#
loop_
_entity.id
_entity.type
_entity.pdbx_description
1 polymer ?
#
loop_
_entity_poly.entity_id
_entity_poly.type
_entity_poly.pdbx_seq_one_letter_code
_entity_poly.pdbx_strand_id
1 'polypeptide(L)'
;MKVRISRIALICIGLIFMGLVLPSQSFAFDYGKHLAGLWKFDEGSGKKTKDDSGNKLTGELEGDCKWVDGKFGKAIEFDGETGFVAIP
;
A
#
# COMPACT_ATOMS: atom_id res chain seq x y z
N MET A 1 20.15 32.77 44.29
CA MET A 1 18.94 32.32 43.54
C MET A 1 19.20 32.07 42.04
N LYS A 2 19.89 32.99 41.32
CA LYS A 2 20.18 32.89 39.87
C LYS A 2 20.89 31.59 39.41
N VAL A 3 21.86 31.08 40.16
CA VAL A 3 22.61 29.85 39.81
C VAL A 3 21.73 28.58 39.84
N ARG A 4 20.73 28.52 40.74
CA ARG A 4 19.81 27.38 40.83
C ARG A 4 18.80 27.37 39.67
N ILE A 5 18.32 28.55 39.27
CA ILE A 5 17.40 28.72 38.13
C ILE A 5 18.09 28.33 36.80
N SER A 6 19.35 28.71 36.61
CA SER A 6 20.14 28.34 35.42
C SER A 6 20.38 26.83 35.29
N ARG A 7 20.63 26.13 36.42
CA ARG A 7 20.81 24.67 36.43
C ARG A 7 19.52 23.91 36.08
N ILE A 8 18.38 24.37 36.59
CA ILE A 8 17.07 23.77 36.27
C ILE A 8 16.74 23.98 34.79
N ALA A 9 16.97 25.19 34.26
CA ALA A 9 16.76 25.48 32.85
C ALA A 9 17.60 24.57 31.92
N LEU A 10 18.87 24.33 32.26
CA LEU A 10 19.76 23.44 31.51
C LEU A 10 19.27 21.97 31.53
N ILE A 11 18.78 21.49 32.67
CA ILE A 11 18.21 20.14 32.78
C ILE A 11 16.94 20.02 31.92
N CYS A 12 16.06 21.02 31.95
CA CYS A 12 14.86 21.03 31.13
C CYS A 12 15.17 21.02 29.63
N ILE A 13 16.16 21.81 29.18
CA ILE A 13 16.61 21.83 27.78
C ILE A 13 17.17 20.46 27.37
N GLY A 14 17.96 19.82 28.23
CA GLY A 14 18.49 18.48 27.99
C GLY A 14 17.40 17.42 27.87
N LEU A 15 16.38 17.47 28.74
CA LEU A 15 15.24 16.53 28.71
C LEU A 15 14.37 16.71 27.46
N ILE A 16 14.16 17.95 27.01
CA ILE A 16 13.44 18.25 25.76
C ILE A 16 14.20 17.70 24.55
N PHE A 17 15.53 17.90 24.52
CA PHE A 17 16.36 17.40 23.43
C PHE A 17 16.38 15.86 23.41
N MET A 18 16.47 15.21 24.58
CA MET A 18 16.41 13.75 24.68
C MET A 18 15.04 13.20 24.25
N GLY A 19 13.94 13.86 24.61
CA GLY A 19 12.59 13.47 24.18
C GLY A 19 12.36 13.60 22.65
N LEU A 20 13.00 14.58 22.00
CA LEU A 20 12.89 14.80 20.55
C LEU A 20 13.72 13.82 19.70
N VAL A 21 14.70 13.13 20.30
CA VAL A 21 15.55 12.14 19.61
C VAL A 21 15.03 10.70 19.81
N LEU A 22 13.99 10.52 20.64
CA LEU A 22 13.30 9.26 20.86
C LEU A 22 12.08 8.94 19.94
N PRO A 23 11.64 9.73 18.94
CA PRO A 23 10.70 9.19 17.98
C PRO A 23 11.43 8.07 17.23
N SER A 24 11.06 6.83 17.55
CA SER A 24 11.51 5.63 16.86
C SER A 24 11.38 5.86 15.36
N GLN A 25 12.45 5.61 14.61
CA GLN A 25 12.42 5.67 13.16
C GLN A 25 11.29 4.75 12.68
N SER A 26 10.21 5.33 12.16
CA SER A 26 9.14 4.56 11.54
C SER A 26 9.63 4.09 10.19
N PHE A 27 9.81 2.78 10.03
CA PHE A 27 9.99 2.18 8.72
C PHE A 27 8.63 2.09 8.04
N ALA A 28 8.38 2.95 7.06
CA ALA A 28 7.28 2.72 6.13
C ALA A 28 7.75 1.70 5.09
N PHE A 29 7.01 0.60 4.95
CA PHE A 29 7.24 -0.31 3.84
C PHE A 29 6.80 0.41 2.56
N ASP A 30 7.73 0.63 1.63
CA ASP A 30 7.40 1.18 0.31
C ASP A 30 6.75 0.08 -0.52
N TYR A 31 5.43 -0.05 -0.36
CA TYR A 31 4.64 -1.02 -1.10
C TYR A 31 4.82 -0.86 -2.62
N GLY A 32 5.01 0.37 -3.12
CA GLY A 32 5.21 0.60 -4.56
C GLY A 32 6.46 -0.06 -5.11
N LYS A 33 7.55 -0.16 -4.32
CA LYS A 33 8.82 -0.75 -4.78
C LYS A 33 8.84 -2.27 -4.84
N HIS A 34 7.96 -2.94 -4.12
CA HIS A 34 7.95 -4.41 -4.00
C HIS A 34 6.66 -5.05 -4.48
N LEU A 35 5.71 -4.26 -4.99
CA LEU A 35 4.48 -4.74 -5.56
C LEU A 35 4.76 -5.35 -6.94
N ALA A 36 4.43 -6.63 -7.12
CA ALA A 36 4.58 -7.29 -8.42
C ALA A 36 3.51 -6.81 -9.41
N GLY A 37 2.27 -6.61 -8.94
CA GLY A 37 1.15 -6.10 -9.72
C GLY A 37 -0.06 -5.88 -8.81
N LEU A 38 -1.02 -5.08 -9.26
CA LEU A 38 -2.25 -4.81 -8.53
C LEU A 38 -3.43 -4.69 -9.49
N TRP A 39 -4.24 -5.75 -9.53
CA TRP A 39 -5.50 -5.77 -10.27
C TRP A 39 -6.64 -5.79 -9.27
N LYS A 40 -7.46 -4.73 -9.30
CA LYS A 40 -8.60 -4.59 -8.38
C LYS A 40 -9.85 -5.28 -8.90
N PHE A 41 -9.93 -5.51 -10.21
CA PHE A 41 -11.09 -6.09 -10.88
C PHE A 41 -12.38 -5.31 -10.61
N ASP A 42 -12.31 -3.99 -10.68
CA ASP A 42 -13.46 -3.09 -10.46
C ASP A 42 -14.11 -2.61 -11.77
N GLU A 43 -13.55 -2.99 -12.93
CA GLU A 43 -14.01 -2.53 -14.25
C GLU A 43 -15.41 -3.05 -14.60
N GLY A 44 -15.75 -4.26 -14.15
CA GLY A 44 -17.09 -4.84 -14.27
C GLY A 44 -17.54 -5.20 -15.69
N SER A 45 -16.69 -4.99 -16.70
CA SER A 45 -16.98 -5.34 -18.09
C SER A 45 -15.71 -5.37 -18.94
N GLY A 46 -15.81 -5.96 -20.13
CA GLY A 46 -14.71 -6.07 -21.07
C GLY A 46 -13.71 -7.18 -20.72
N LYS A 47 -12.60 -7.21 -21.47
CA LYS A 47 -11.56 -8.24 -21.37
C LYS A 47 -10.24 -7.76 -20.79
N LYS A 48 -10.15 -6.51 -20.32
CA LYS A 48 -8.90 -5.97 -19.78
C LYS A 48 -9.10 -5.59 -18.33
N THR A 49 -8.09 -5.87 -17.51
CA THR A 49 -7.99 -5.37 -16.14
C THR A 49 -6.75 -4.51 -15.98
N LYS A 50 -6.92 -3.36 -15.36
CA LYS A 50 -5.85 -2.38 -15.19
C LYS A 50 -4.93 -2.79 -14.05
N ASP A 51 -3.63 -2.68 -14.28
CA ASP A 51 -2.62 -2.73 -13.23
C ASP A 51 -2.44 -1.35 -12.58
N ASP A 52 -2.83 -1.24 -11.32
CA ASP A 52 -2.70 -0.05 -10.49
C ASP A 52 -1.38 0.02 -9.72
N SER A 53 -0.48 -0.96 -9.87
CA SER A 53 0.84 -0.96 -9.21
C SER A 53 1.81 0.06 -9.79
N GLY A 54 1.60 0.46 -11.05
CA GLY A 54 2.53 1.28 -11.83
C GLY A 54 3.52 0.48 -12.68
N ASN A 55 3.49 -0.86 -12.63
CA ASN A 55 4.36 -1.74 -13.41
C ASN A 55 3.89 -1.93 -14.87
N LYS A 56 2.74 -1.37 -15.22
CA LYS A 56 2.14 -1.43 -16.57
C LYS A 56 1.78 -2.85 -17.01
N LEU A 57 1.48 -3.73 -16.07
CA LEU A 57 1.10 -5.11 -16.32
C LEU A 57 -0.41 -5.23 -16.56
N THR A 58 -0.92 -4.51 -17.57
CA THR A 58 -2.35 -4.60 -17.91
C THR A 58 -2.68 -6.06 -18.23
N GLY A 59 -3.64 -6.63 -17.50
CA GLY A 59 -4.04 -8.01 -17.68
C GLY A 59 -5.14 -8.16 -18.72
N GLU A 60 -5.15 -9.29 -19.41
CA GLU A 60 -6.18 -9.67 -20.38
C GLU A 60 -6.88 -10.95 -19.91
N LEU A 61 -8.22 -10.92 -19.89
CA LEU A 61 -9.06 -12.03 -19.48
C LEU A 61 -9.20 -12.98 -20.68
N GLU A 62 -8.80 -14.23 -20.48
CA GLU A 62 -8.86 -15.31 -21.46
C GLU A 62 -9.69 -16.49 -20.94
N GLY A 63 -10.30 -17.26 -21.85
CA GLY A 63 -11.21 -18.35 -21.50
C GLY A 63 -12.59 -17.89 -21.00
N ASP A 64 -13.28 -18.72 -20.21
CA ASP A 64 -14.55 -18.36 -19.56
C ASP A 64 -14.30 -17.63 -18.23
N CYS A 65 -14.49 -16.30 -18.28
CA CYS A 65 -14.39 -15.40 -17.15
C CYS A 65 -15.66 -14.55 -17.09
N LYS A 66 -16.24 -14.36 -15.90
CA LYS A 66 -17.46 -13.56 -15.70
C LYS A 66 -17.23 -12.46 -14.69
N TRP A 67 -17.73 -11.26 -15.01
CA TRP A 67 -17.78 -10.17 -14.05
C TRP A 67 -18.94 -10.38 -13.10
N VAL A 68 -18.66 -10.40 -11.80
CA VAL A 68 -19.64 -10.59 -10.73
C VAL A 68 -19.50 -9.48 -9.68
N ASP A 69 -20.49 -9.36 -8.79
CA ASP A 69 -20.35 -8.52 -7.61
C ASP A 69 -19.38 -9.18 -6.62
N GLY A 70 -18.30 -8.46 -6.31
CA GLY A 70 -17.25 -8.94 -5.41
C GLY A 70 -17.55 -8.62 -3.95
N LYS A 71 -16.61 -8.92 -3.06
CA LYS A 71 -16.66 -8.45 -1.66
C LYS A 71 -16.63 -6.92 -1.58
N PHE A 72 -15.87 -6.30 -2.48
CA PHE A 72 -15.81 -4.86 -2.69
C PHE A 72 -15.93 -4.64 -4.19
N GLY A 73 -16.82 -3.75 -4.63
CA GLY A 73 -16.98 -3.43 -6.05
C GLY A 73 -17.29 -4.66 -6.90
N LYS A 74 -16.48 -4.88 -7.94
CA LYS A 74 -16.62 -6.02 -8.87
C LYS A 74 -15.54 -7.08 -8.61
N ALA A 75 -15.70 -8.23 -9.25
CA ALA A 75 -14.72 -9.30 -9.26
C ALA A 75 -14.81 -10.10 -10.57
N ILE A 76 -13.80 -10.92 -10.82
CA ILE A 76 -13.83 -11.94 -11.86
C ILE A 76 -14.08 -13.30 -11.20
N GLU A 77 -15.13 -13.97 -11.67
CA GLU A 77 -15.37 -15.38 -11.42
C GLU A 77 -14.75 -16.20 -12.56
N PHE A 78 -13.86 -17.13 -12.20
CA PHE A 78 -13.26 -18.08 -13.12
C PHE A 78 -14.05 -19.40 -13.10
N ASP A 79 -14.13 -20.07 -14.25
CA ASP A 79 -14.78 -21.37 -14.40
C ASP A 79 -14.03 -22.53 -13.70
N GLY A 80 -12.74 -22.34 -13.39
CA GLY A 80 -11.87 -23.37 -12.81
C GLY A 80 -11.24 -24.32 -13.84
N GLU A 81 -11.45 -24.08 -15.14
CA GLU A 81 -10.93 -24.92 -16.23
C GLU A 81 -10.12 -24.10 -17.24
N THR A 82 -10.69 -23.02 -17.77
CA THR A 82 -10.11 -22.25 -18.88
C THR A 82 -9.89 -20.78 -18.56
N GLY A 83 -10.57 -20.24 -17.55
CA GLY A 83 -10.54 -18.83 -17.19
C GLY A 83 -9.25 -18.43 -16.48
N PHE A 84 -8.53 -17.44 -17.01
CA PHE A 84 -7.38 -16.83 -16.36
C PHE A 84 -7.14 -15.38 -16.82
N VAL A 85 -6.26 -14.68 -16.10
CA VAL A 85 -5.77 -13.36 -16.49
C VAL A 85 -4.33 -13.51 -16.98
N ALA A 86 -4.12 -13.25 -18.27
CA ALA A 86 -2.79 -13.18 -18.87
C ALA A 86 -2.15 -11.82 -18.58
N ILE A 87 -0.88 -11.81 -18.18
CA ILE A 87 -0.09 -10.60 -17.98
C ILE A 87 1.21 -10.69 -18.80
N PRO A 88 1.80 -9.55 -19.22
CA PRO A 88 3.05 -9.52 -19.99
C PRO A 88 4.27 -10.07 -19.24
#